data_AF-A0A1E7X4B5-F1
#
_entry.id   AF-A0A1E7X4B5-F1
#
_cell.length_a   1.000
_cell.length_b   1.000
_cell.length_c   1.000
_cell.angle_alpha   90.00
_cell.angle_beta   90.00
_cell.angle_gamma   90.00
#
_symmetry.space_group_name_H-M   'P 1'
#
loop_
_entity.id
_entity.type
_entity.pdbx_description
1 polymer ?
#
loop_
_entity_poly.entity_id
_entity_poly.type
_entity_poly.pdbx_seq_one_letter_code
_entity_poly.pdbx_strand_id
1 'polypeptide(L)'
;MLCCAAVVPSSAVAQAPANTDPRNAKVTLPDPANPNLPSLIMIGDSTVRNGQDDGQGKGAAGQWGWGNPIAAYFDPARINVVNRAVGGLSSRTYMSSGHWERTLPLIKAGDVVLIQFGHNDSGPVNDTVRARGTIKGVGEESEAINNLITKQDEVVHSYGWYLRSYVAQIRARGATPVICSPIPRNNWDKEGKVARAADSYAGWAKQVAAQEKVGFIDLNDTIAKQYDAMGRDKASLLFPPDERTHTNMAGAEFNARAVVAGLKALRTPVAVNALNEAGRAIPAAAIEDDRPVVDGAKVAGVQPRDPALPSLFLVGDSTVKSGGAGGAIGWGERIATHFDTSKINVVNHAIGGRSSRTFFTEGRWSRVLEQMKPGDFVAIQFGHNDGGRIGDPANKNRASVPGTGPETVADTKPDGSREQVHTFGWYMARYVADAKAKGATVILLSPVPHRDVWENARDFATFAQWDQEVASKGGALYADLTMVVSDAYRKQGAAVVDTFFSDARTHTNDAGARFNAARVIDAFNGLPGKPLAPFIKQ
;
A
#
# COMPACT_ATOMS: atom_id res chain seq x y z
N MET A 1 -12.23 10.37 -84.97
CA MET A 1 -12.72 9.18 -84.25
C MET A 1 -11.82 8.97 -83.04
N LEU A 2 -12.25 9.45 -81.87
CA LEU A 2 -11.60 9.16 -80.58
C LEU A 2 -12.05 7.76 -80.13
N CYS A 3 -11.11 6.86 -79.87
CA CYS A 3 -11.39 5.59 -79.21
C CYS A 3 -11.13 5.73 -77.71
N CYS A 4 -12.20 5.72 -76.91
CA CYS A 4 -12.13 5.58 -75.46
C CYS A 4 -11.88 4.11 -75.11
N ALA A 5 -10.77 3.83 -74.40
CA ALA A 5 -10.56 2.56 -73.71
C ALA A 5 -11.18 2.63 -72.32
N ALA A 6 -12.12 1.73 -72.02
CA ALA A 6 -12.75 1.61 -70.71
C ALA A 6 -11.77 0.96 -69.72
N VAL A 7 -11.47 1.65 -68.63
CA VAL A 7 -10.73 1.12 -67.48
C VAL A 7 -11.72 0.43 -66.55
N VAL A 8 -11.52 -0.87 -66.33
CA VAL A 8 -12.25 -1.64 -65.30
C VAL A 8 -11.55 -1.39 -63.96
N PRO A 9 -12.24 -0.94 -62.89
CA PRO A 9 -11.62 -0.79 -61.59
C PRO A 9 -11.44 -2.17 -60.94
N SER A 10 -10.19 -2.49 -60.62
CA SER A 10 -9.83 -3.61 -59.75
C SER A 10 -10.39 -3.34 -58.35
N SER A 11 -11.37 -4.15 -57.93
CA SER A 11 -11.81 -4.22 -56.54
C SER A 11 -10.71 -4.89 -55.73
N ALA A 12 -9.93 -4.09 -54.99
CA ALA A 12 -9.07 -4.61 -53.95
C ALA A 12 -9.96 -5.24 -52.86
N VAL A 13 -10.01 -6.57 -52.82
CA VAL A 13 -10.59 -7.32 -51.71
C VAL A 13 -9.76 -6.99 -50.48
N ALA A 14 -10.33 -6.23 -49.54
CA ALA A 14 -9.72 -6.00 -48.24
C ALA A 14 -9.52 -7.36 -47.56
N GLN A 15 -8.26 -7.78 -47.40
CA GLN A 15 -7.90 -8.95 -46.62
C GLN A 15 -8.49 -8.79 -45.21
N ALA A 16 -9.24 -9.79 -44.74
CA ALA A 16 -9.65 -9.86 -43.35
C ALA A 16 -8.40 -9.71 -42.45
N PRO A 17 -8.45 -8.91 -41.38
CA PRO A 17 -7.29 -8.73 -40.51
C PRO A 17 -6.80 -10.10 -40.01
N ALA A 18 -5.51 -10.36 -40.18
CA ALA A 18 -4.89 -11.61 -39.73
C ALA A 18 -5.15 -11.81 -38.22
N ASN A 19 -5.50 -13.03 -37.82
CA ASN A 19 -5.67 -13.40 -36.42
C ASN A 19 -4.32 -13.24 -35.69
N THR A 20 -4.22 -12.25 -34.80
CA THR A 20 -3.04 -11.98 -33.97
C THR A 20 -3.23 -12.47 -32.53
N ASP A 21 -3.90 -13.61 -32.34
CA ASP A 21 -4.15 -14.17 -31.01
C ASP A 21 -2.82 -14.38 -30.26
N PRO A 22 -2.55 -13.58 -29.22
CA PRO A 22 -1.29 -13.66 -28.48
C PRO A 22 -1.12 -15.00 -27.74
N ARG A 23 -2.20 -15.79 -27.57
CA ARG A 23 -2.14 -17.14 -26.98
C ARG A 23 -1.39 -18.14 -27.85
N ASN A 24 -1.24 -17.84 -29.15
CA ASN A 24 -0.48 -18.67 -30.08
C ASN A 24 1.02 -18.31 -30.11
N ALA A 25 1.46 -17.31 -29.34
CA ALA A 25 2.87 -16.93 -29.28
C ALA A 25 3.70 -18.09 -28.70
N LYS A 26 4.63 -18.62 -29.51
CA LYS A 26 5.61 -19.63 -29.08
C LYS A 26 6.75 -18.94 -28.34
N VAL A 27 6.51 -18.57 -27.09
CA VAL A 27 7.52 -17.94 -26.21
C VAL A 27 8.09 -18.95 -25.21
N THR A 28 9.41 -19.11 -25.22
CA THR A 28 10.14 -19.78 -24.14
C THR A 28 10.39 -18.77 -23.03
N LEU A 29 9.77 -18.99 -21.87
CA LEU A 29 9.91 -18.13 -20.70
C LEU A 29 10.95 -18.73 -19.73
N PRO A 30 11.75 -17.90 -19.05
CA PRO A 30 12.75 -18.38 -18.10
C PRO A 30 12.08 -19.05 -16.89
N ASP A 31 12.79 -20.03 -16.33
CA ASP A 31 12.53 -20.62 -15.02
C ASP A 31 13.61 -20.13 -14.02
N PRO A 32 13.41 -20.28 -12.69
CA PRO A 32 14.44 -19.93 -11.71
C PRO A 32 15.75 -20.70 -11.98
N ALA A 33 16.86 -19.97 -12.16
CA ALA A 33 18.15 -20.58 -12.47
C ALA A 33 18.75 -21.37 -11.29
N ASN A 34 18.50 -20.91 -10.06
CA ASN A 34 18.93 -21.59 -8.84
C ASN A 34 17.73 -21.81 -7.90
N PRO A 35 17.27 -23.07 -7.70
CA PRO A 35 16.09 -23.34 -6.88
C PRO A 35 16.27 -22.99 -5.39
N ASN A 36 17.51 -22.85 -4.92
CA ASN A 36 17.82 -22.51 -3.52
C ASN A 36 17.79 -21.00 -3.24
N LEU A 37 17.74 -20.15 -4.28
CA LEU A 37 17.63 -18.71 -4.12
C LEU A 37 16.16 -18.27 -4.13
N PRO A 38 15.79 -17.19 -3.42
CA PRO A 38 14.50 -16.57 -3.62
C PRO A 38 14.38 -16.02 -5.05
N SER A 39 13.14 -15.85 -5.53
CA SER A 39 12.86 -15.36 -6.87
C SER A 39 12.09 -14.03 -6.83
N LEU A 40 12.48 -13.10 -7.70
CA LEU A 40 11.65 -11.99 -8.15
C LEU A 40 11.00 -12.40 -9.47
N ILE A 41 9.74 -12.81 -9.41
CA ILE A 41 8.96 -13.27 -10.56
C ILE A 41 8.11 -12.10 -11.08
N MET A 42 8.07 -11.90 -12.39
CA MET A 42 7.21 -10.88 -13.01
C MET A 42 6.20 -11.54 -13.93
N ILE A 43 4.94 -11.15 -13.79
CA ILE A 43 3.86 -11.48 -14.74
C ILE A 43 3.25 -10.20 -15.29
N GLY A 44 2.87 -10.21 -16.56
CA GLY A 44 2.35 -9.03 -17.21
C GLY A 44 2.26 -9.13 -18.73
N ASP A 45 2.12 -7.96 -19.34
CA ASP A 45 1.89 -7.77 -20.77
C ASP A 45 3.18 -7.41 -21.57
N SER A 46 3.02 -6.86 -22.79
CA SER A 46 4.12 -6.44 -23.66
C SER A 46 5.01 -5.34 -23.08
N THR A 47 4.52 -4.57 -22.12
CA THR A 47 5.30 -3.53 -21.44
C THR A 47 6.17 -4.08 -20.31
N VAL A 48 6.04 -5.38 -19.99
CA VAL A 48 6.85 -6.09 -18.97
C VAL A 48 7.77 -7.15 -19.60
N ARG A 49 7.35 -7.81 -20.69
CA ARG A 49 7.97 -9.00 -21.29
C ARG A 49 9.49 -8.94 -21.54
N ASN A 50 10.07 -10.13 -21.72
CA ASN A 50 11.41 -10.29 -22.27
C ASN A 50 11.45 -10.12 -23.80
N GLY A 51 12.60 -9.69 -24.31
CA GLY A 51 12.92 -9.74 -25.74
C GLY A 51 12.36 -8.61 -26.60
N GLN A 52 12.75 -8.64 -27.87
CA GLN A 52 12.52 -7.59 -28.87
C GLN A 52 11.16 -7.69 -29.57
N ASP A 53 10.45 -8.81 -29.47
CA ASP A 53 9.36 -9.18 -30.38
C ASP A 53 8.12 -9.72 -29.66
N ASP A 54 6.94 -9.55 -30.27
CA ASP A 54 5.64 -10.04 -29.79
C ASP A 54 5.33 -11.48 -30.18
N GLY A 55 6.32 -12.21 -30.70
CA GLY A 55 6.17 -13.53 -31.29
C GLY A 55 5.81 -13.51 -32.78
N GLN A 56 5.83 -12.35 -33.45
CA GLN A 56 5.48 -12.19 -34.87
C GLN A 56 6.61 -11.61 -35.75
N GLY A 57 7.86 -11.55 -35.26
CA GLY A 57 9.03 -11.08 -35.99
C GLY A 57 9.15 -9.56 -36.16
N LYS A 58 8.43 -8.75 -35.37
CA LYS A 58 8.36 -7.27 -35.51
C LYS A 58 9.40 -6.51 -34.66
N GLY A 59 10.33 -7.23 -34.05
CA GLY A 59 11.25 -6.69 -33.04
C GLY A 59 12.54 -6.03 -33.50
N ALA A 60 12.87 -6.09 -34.80
CA ALA A 60 14.16 -5.60 -35.30
C ALA A 60 14.41 -4.09 -35.05
N ALA A 61 13.38 -3.30 -34.69
CA ALA A 61 13.44 -1.87 -34.41
C ALA A 61 13.10 -1.45 -32.96
N GLY A 62 13.13 -2.37 -31.97
CA GLY A 62 13.28 -1.98 -30.55
C GLY A 62 12.01 -1.64 -29.76
N GLN A 63 11.18 -2.65 -29.47
CA GLN A 63 10.15 -2.58 -28.42
C GLN A 63 10.52 -3.49 -27.24
N TRP A 64 10.59 -2.93 -26.04
CA TRP A 64 11.07 -3.61 -24.85
C TRP A 64 10.15 -3.37 -23.65
N GLY A 65 9.90 -4.44 -22.89
CA GLY A 65 9.26 -4.36 -21.60
C GLY A 65 10.27 -4.13 -20.48
N TRP A 66 9.87 -3.42 -19.41
CA TRP A 66 10.77 -3.06 -18.31
C TRP A 66 11.30 -4.28 -17.54
N GLY A 67 10.58 -5.41 -17.58
CA GLY A 67 11.02 -6.63 -16.91
C GLY A 67 12.26 -7.26 -17.57
N ASN A 68 12.63 -6.84 -18.78
CA ASN A 68 13.86 -7.28 -19.42
C ASN A 68 15.13 -6.63 -18.81
N PRO A 69 15.29 -5.29 -18.80
CA PRO A 69 16.48 -4.66 -18.25
C PRO A 69 16.56 -4.72 -16.71
N ILE A 70 15.46 -5.04 -16.01
CA ILE A 70 15.46 -5.00 -14.54
C ILE A 70 16.46 -5.97 -13.89
N ALA A 71 16.79 -7.08 -14.56
CA ALA A 71 17.76 -8.06 -14.06
C ALA A 71 19.15 -7.46 -13.81
N ALA A 72 19.53 -6.41 -14.55
CA ALA A 72 20.81 -5.72 -14.41
C ALA A 72 20.98 -5.00 -13.06
N TYR A 73 19.91 -4.84 -12.26
CA TYR A 73 19.95 -4.19 -10.95
C TYR A 73 20.09 -5.16 -9.77
N PHE A 74 20.11 -6.47 -10.02
CA PHE A 74 20.18 -7.51 -8.99
C PHE A 74 21.46 -8.33 -9.09
N ASP A 75 21.90 -8.85 -7.95
CA ASP A 75 23.00 -9.79 -7.84
C ASP A 75 22.47 -11.22 -8.08
N PRO A 76 22.85 -11.88 -9.19
CA PRO A 76 22.36 -13.21 -9.53
C PRO A 76 22.81 -14.29 -8.54
N ALA A 77 23.82 -14.03 -7.70
CA ALA A 77 24.21 -14.94 -6.62
C ALA A 77 23.22 -14.92 -5.44
N ARG A 78 22.29 -13.96 -5.40
CA ARG A 78 21.41 -13.71 -4.25
C ARG A 78 19.92 -13.85 -4.57
N ILE A 79 19.53 -13.73 -5.84
CA ILE A 79 18.13 -13.81 -6.27
C ILE A 79 18.01 -14.29 -7.72
N ASN A 80 16.95 -15.04 -8.01
CA ASN A 80 16.53 -15.28 -9.40
C ASN A 80 15.66 -14.12 -9.88
N VAL A 81 15.96 -13.54 -11.05
CA VAL A 81 15.05 -12.59 -11.71
C VAL A 81 14.35 -13.31 -12.86
N VAL A 82 13.06 -13.59 -12.71
CA VAL A 82 12.30 -14.49 -13.59
C VAL A 82 11.14 -13.74 -14.23
N ASN A 83 11.35 -13.25 -15.44
CA ASN A 83 10.31 -12.54 -16.18
C ASN A 83 9.46 -13.50 -17.02
N ARG A 84 8.23 -13.72 -16.57
CA ARG A 84 7.22 -14.60 -17.20
C ARG A 84 6.18 -13.82 -18.00
N ALA A 85 6.31 -12.50 -18.12
CA ALA A 85 5.36 -11.68 -18.86
C ALA A 85 5.36 -11.99 -20.37
N VAL A 86 4.18 -11.90 -20.98
CA VAL A 86 3.95 -12.27 -22.39
C VAL A 86 3.26 -11.13 -23.12
N GLY A 87 3.78 -10.80 -24.30
CA GLY A 87 3.22 -9.75 -25.15
C GLY A 87 1.77 -10.00 -25.53
N GLY A 88 0.96 -8.94 -25.54
CA GLY A 88 -0.42 -8.98 -26.02
C GLY A 88 -1.46 -9.58 -25.06
N LEU A 89 -1.03 -10.25 -23.98
CA LEU A 89 -1.93 -10.81 -22.96
C LEU A 89 -2.46 -9.75 -21.99
N SER A 90 -3.67 -9.99 -21.50
CA SER A 90 -4.37 -9.30 -20.42
C SER A 90 -4.32 -10.12 -19.13
N SER A 91 -4.79 -9.56 -18.01
CA SER A 91 -4.89 -10.32 -16.74
C SER A 91 -5.71 -11.61 -16.89
N ARG A 92 -6.77 -11.57 -17.69
CA ARG A 92 -7.59 -12.72 -18.10
C ARG A 92 -6.85 -13.70 -18.99
N THR A 93 -6.36 -13.23 -20.13
CA THR A 93 -5.82 -14.13 -21.17
C THR A 93 -4.51 -14.76 -20.75
N TYR A 94 -3.79 -14.19 -19.78
CA TYR A 94 -2.65 -14.83 -19.13
C TYR A 94 -3.05 -16.09 -18.33
N MET A 95 -4.22 -16.11 -17.69
CA MET A 95 -4.79 -17.33 -17.09
C MET A 95 -5.35 -18.26 -18.16
N SER A 96 -6.27 -17.79 -19.01
CA SER A 96 -6.99 -18.69 -19.93
C SER A 96 -6.14 -19.33 -21.03
N SER A 97 -4.87 -18.95 -21.15
CA SER A 97 -3.87 -19.57 -22.05
C SER A 97 -2.83 -20.46 -21.34
N GLY A 98 -3.01 -20.75 -20.06
CA GLY A 98 -2.14 -21.68 -19.34
C GLY A 98 -0.85 -21.04 -18.79
N HIS A 99 -0.59 -19.74 -19.01
CA HIS A 99 0.68 -19.13 -18.57
C HIS A 99 0.73 -18.98 -17.06
N TRP A 100 -0.40 -18.72 -16.41
CA TRP A 100 -0.46 -18.71 -14.95
C TRP A 100 -0.24 -20.11 -14.36
N GLU A 101 -0.88 -21.12 -14.93
CA GLU A 101 -0.77 -22.53 -14.54
C GLU A 101 0.67 -23.04 -14.65
N ARG A 102 1.42 -22.57 -15.65
CA ARG A 102 2.86 -22.85 -15.79
C ARG A 102 3.75 -22.01 -14.88
N THR A 103 3.29 -20.85 -14.40
CA THR A 103 4.08 -19.94 -13.55
C THR A 103 3.89 -20.26 -12.07
N LEU A 104 2.67 -20.58 -11.65
CA LEU A 104 2.31 -20.84 -10.26
C LEU A 104 3.17 -21.91 -9.56
N PRO A 105 3.55 -23.03 -10.21
CA PRO A 105 4.43 -24.03 -9.59
C PRO A 105 5.85 -23.54 -9.32
N LEU A 106 6.30 -22.47 -9.98
CA LEU A 106 7.63 -21.88 -9.80
C LEU A 106 7.72 -21.00 -8.54
N ILE A 107 6.57 -20.61 -7.98
CA ILE A 107 6.46 -19.71 -6.83
C ILE A 107 6.59 -20.52 -5.53
N LYS A 108 7.52 -20.11 -4.67
CA LYS A 108 7.71 -20.69 -3.33
C LYS A 108 7.73 -19.62 -2.23
N ALA A 109 7.67 -20.08 -0.98
CA ALA A 109 7.71 -19.21 0.18
C ALA A 109 8.97 -18.33 0.18
N GLY A 110 8.78 -17.04 0.44
CA GLY A 110 9.87 -16.05 0.39
C GLY A 110 10.13 -15.44 -0.99
N ASP A 111 9.48 -15.91 -2.07
CA ASP A 111 9.54 -15.22 -3.36
C ASP A 111 8.72 -13.92 -3.36
N VAL A 112 8.99 -13.05 -4.33
CA VAL A 112 8.23 -11.83 -4.61
C VAL A 112 7.67 -11.94 -6.02
N VAL A 113 6.39 -11.64 -6.20
CA VAL A 113 5.73 -11.70 -7.52
C VAL A 113 5.19 -10.32 -7.88
N LEU A 114 5.74 -9.71 -8.93
CA LEU A 114 5.28 -8.45 -9.51
C LEU A 114 4.18 -8.73 -10.53
N ILE A 115 3.04 -8.08 -10.37
CA ILE A 115 1.87 -8.22 -11.24
C ILE A 115 1.61 -6.89 -11.93
N GLN A 116 1.71 -6.83 -13.26
CA GLN A 116 1.35 -5.62 -14.01
C GLN A 116 0.53 -5.97 -15.27
N PHE A 117 -0.75 -5.60 -15.26
CA PHE A 117 -1.67 -5.71 -16.39
C PHE A 117 -2.46 -4.41 -16.59
N GLY A 118 -3.31 -4.36 -17.62
CA GLY A 118 -4.20 -3.22 -17.88
C GLY A 118 -4.22 -2.76 -19.33
N HIS A 119 -3.09 -2.80 -20.05
CA HIS A 119 -3.04 -2.27 -21.44
C HIS A 119 -3.93 -3.04 -22.41
N ASN A 120 -4.03 -4.35 -22.20
CA ASN A 120 -4.75 -5.27 -23.07
C ASN A 120 -6.15 -5.57 -22.53
N ASP A 121 -6.33 -5.46 -21.21
CA ASP A 121 -7.61 -5.59 -20.50
C ASP A 121 -8.64 -4.55 -20.95
N SER A 122 -8.19 -3.39 -21.44
CA SER A 122 -9.04 -2.32 -21.97
C SER A 122 -9.70 -2.63 -23.33
N GLY A 123 -9.37 -3.77 -23.94
CA GLY A 123 -9.97 -4.20 -25.20
C GLY A 123 -11.42 -4.70 -25.03
N PRO A 124 -12.08 -5.06 -26.14
CA PRO A 124 -13.39 -5.72 -26.09
C PRO A 124 -13.31 -7.06 -25.33
N VAL A 125 -14.33 -7.34 -24.51
CA VAL A 125 -14.48 -8.61 -23.79
C VAL A 125 -14.53 -9.79 -24.77
N ASN A 126 -15.21 -9.61 -25.90
CA ASN A 126 -15.33 -10.63 -26.93
C ASN A 126 -15.29 -9.95 -28.32
N ASP A 127 -14.42 -10.42 -29.20
CA ASP A 127 -14.31 -9.95 -30.59
C ASP A 127 -13.67 -11.05 -31.45
N THR A 128 -13.62 -10.88 -32.77
CA THR A 128 -13.06 -11.87 -33.70
C THR A 128 -11.54 -11.72 -33.93
N VAL A 129 -10.87 -10.79 -33.25
CA VAL A 129 -9.50 -10.38 -33.57
C VAL A 129 -8.53 -10.71 -32.43
N ARG A 130 -8.87 -10.34 -31.19
CA ARG A 130 -8.03 -10.48 -29.99
C ARG A 130 -8.76 -11.06 -28.77
N ALA A 131 -10.05 -10.77 -28.57
CA ALA A 131 -10.92 -11.26 -27.49
C ALA A 131 -10.25 -11.29 -26.09
N ARG A 132 -9.62 -10.18 -25.71
CA ARG A 132 -8.72 -10.12 -24.54
C ARG A 132 -9.19 -9.21 -23.41
N GLY A 133 -10.28 -8.48 -23.59
CA GLY A 133 -10.80 -7.55 -22.60
C GLY A 133 -11.30 -8.22 -21.32
N THR A 134 -11.36 -7.45 -20.24
CA THR A 134 -12.01 -7.84 -18.99
C THR A 134 -13.25 -6.98 -18.75
N ILE A 135 -14.12 -7.42 -17.84
CA ILE A 135 -15.16 -6.53 -17.32
C ILE A 135 -14.45 -5.40 -16.56
N LYS A 136 -14.92 -4.16 -16.74
CA LYS A 136 -14.32 -2.96 -16.16
C LYS A 136 -14.63 -2.85 -14.68
N GLY A 137 -13.68 -2.39 -13.87
CA GLY A 137 -13.86 -2.15 -12.44
C GLY A 137 -13.20 -3.21 -11.55
N VAL A 138 -13.52 -3.10 -10.25
CA VAL A 138 -12.91 -3.90 -9.18
C VAL A 138 -13.90 -4.86 -8.50
N GLY A 139 -15.15 -4.95 -8.97
CA GLY A 139 -16.18 -5.79 -8.36
C GLY A 139 -16.01 -7.28 -8.64
N GLU A 140 -17.04 -8.06 -8.34
CA GLU A 140 -17.07 -9.53 -8.52
C GLU A 140 -17.85 -9.93 -9.79
N GLU A 141 -18.07 -8.99 -10.72
CA GLU A 141 -18.89 -9.21 -11.91
C GLU A 141 -18.30 -10.29 -12.81
N SER A 142 -19.19 -11.07 -13.43
CA SER A 142 -18.84 -12.07 -14.44
C SER A 142 -19.84 -12.12 -15.59
N GLU A 143 -19.37 -12.58 -16.76
CA GLU A 143 -20.14 -12.72 -17.99
C GLU A 143 -19.76 -14.04 -18.68
N ALA A 144 -20.74 -14.86 -19.02
CA ALA A 144 -20.51 -16.04 -19.86
C ALA A 144 -20.53 -15.63 -21.33
N ILE A 145 -19.47 -16.01 -22.06
CA ILE A 145 -19.35 -15.74 -23.50
C ILE A 145 -19.08 -17.04 -24.27
N ASN A 146 -19.49 -17.08 -25.54
CA ASN A 146 -18.83 -17.95 -26.51
C ASN A 146 -17.67 -17.16 -27.14
N ASN A 147 -16.43 -17.53 -26.83
CA ASN A 147 -15.25 -16.79 -27.27
C ASN A 147 -15.14 -16.86 -28.80
N LEU A 148 -15.25 -15.70 -29.46
CA LEU A 148 -15.33 -15.64 -30.92
C LEU A 148 -14.04 -16.07 -31.63
N ILE A 149 -12.92 -16.20 -30.91
CA ILE A 149 -11.65 -16.71 -31.45
C ILE A 149 -11.51 -18.22 -31.21
N THR A 150 -11.65 -18.69 -29.97
CA THR A 150 -11.45 -20.12 -29.65
C THR A 150 -12.67 -20.98 -29.98
N LYS A 151 -13.83 -20.35 -30.16
CA LYS A 151 -15.15 -21.01 -30.29
C LYS A 151 -15.55 -21.83 -29.06
N GLN A 152 -14.90 -21.58 -27.92
CA GLN A 152 -15.18 -22.24 -26.65
C GLN A 152 -15.97 -21.31 -25.73
N ASP A 153 -16.80 -21.88 -24.87
CA ASP A 153 -17.47 -21.14 -23.81
C ASP A 153 -16.47 -20.75 -22.72
N GLU A 154 -16.56 -19.52 -22.25
CA GLU A 154 -15.65 -18.94 -21.26
C GLU A 154 -16.44 -18.02 -20.31
N VAL A 155 -16.12 -18.05 -19.02
CA VAL A 155 -16.62 -17.07 -18.05
C VAL A 155 -15.56 -15.99 -17.86
N VAL A 156 -15.93 -14.75 -18.17
CA VAL A 156 -15.09 -13.57 -18.07
C VAL A 156 -15.40 -12.84 -16.78
N HIS A 157 -14.38 -12.44 -16.04
CA HIS A 157 -14.54 -11.68 -14.80
C HIS A 157 -14.08 -10.21 -14.93
N SER A 158 -14.33 -9.43 -13.87
CA SER A 158 -13.79 -8.09 -13.72
C SER A 158 -12.25 -8.07 -13.64
N TYR A 159 -11.64 -6.94 -13.98
CA TYR A 159 -10.20 -6.74 -13.82
C TYR A 159 -9.75 -6.97 -12.37
N GLY A 160 -10.51 -6.45 -11.39
CA GLY A 160 -10.19 -6.63 -9.98
C GLY A 160 -10.24 -8.08 -9.53
N TRP A 161 -11.20 -8.86 -10.04
CA TRP A 161 -11.30 -10.29 -9.76
C TRP A 161 -10.02 -11.04 -10.18
N TYR A 162 -9.51 -10.81 -11.39
CA TYR A 162 -8.28 -11.47 -11.85
C TYR A 162 -7.08 -11.11 -10.99
N LEU A 163 -6.91 -9.83 -10.64
CA LEU A 163 -5.83 -9.38 -9.76
C LEU A 163 -5.92 -10.02 -8.36
N ARG A 164 -7.12 -10.06 -7.75
CA ARG A 164 -7.35 -10.75 -6.47
C ARG A 164 -7.04 -12.24 -6.55
N SER A 165 -7.44 -12.89 -7.64
CA SER A 165 -7.14 -14.31 -7.90
C SER A 165 -5.64 -14.60 -7.97
N TYR A 166 -4.84 -13.73 -8.62
CA TYR A 166 -3.38 -13.85 -8.56
C TYR A 166 -2.85 -13.67 -7.14
N VAL A 167 -3.26 -12.62 -6.44
CA VAL A 167 -2.84 -12.32 -5.06
C VAL A 167 -3.12 -13.50 -4.12
N ALA A 168 -4.32 -14.05 -4.16
CA ALA A 168 -4.73 -15.18 -3.32
C ALA A 168 -3.84 -16.42 -3.56
N GLN A 169 -3.59 -16.75 -4.83
CA GLN A 169 -2.77 -17.92 -5.19
C GLN A 169 -1.29 -17.72 -4.87
N ILE A 170 -0.75 -16.50 -4.99
CA ILE A 170 0.62 -16.16 -4.59
C ILE A 170 0.78 -16.29 -3.07
N ARG A 171 -0.19 -15.77 -2.30
CA ARG A 171 -0.22 -15.90 -0.83
C ARG A 171 -0.31 -17.35 -0.38
N ALA A 172 -1.11 -18.17 -1.07
CA ALA A 172 -1.21 -19.61 -0.78
C ALA A 172 0.12 -20.35 -0.96
N ARG A 173 1.06 -19.80 -1.75
CA ARG A 173 2.43 -20.30 -1.91
C ARG A 173 3.43 -19.72 -0.89
N GLY A 174 2.99 -18.85 0.02
CA GLY A 174 3.84 -18.15 0.99
C GLY A 174 4.72 -17.04 0.39
N ALA A 175 4.43 -16.61 -0.84
CA ALA A 175 5.15 -15.54 -1.52
C ALA A 175 4.49 -14.17 -1.31
N THR A 176 5.23 -13.10 -1.62
CA THR A 176 4.76 -11.71 -1.49
C THR A 176 4.27 -11.18 -2.83
N PRO A 177 2.95 -11.00 -3.04
CA PRO A 177 2.43 -10.31 -4.22
C PRO A 177 2.67 -8.80 -4.12
N VAL A 178 3.03 -8.18 -5.24
CA VAL A 178 3.12 -6.73 -5.40
C VAL A 178 2.44 -6.34 -6.71
N ILE A 179 1.45 -5.47 -6.64
CA ILE A 179 0.72 -4.98 -7.80
C ILE A 179 1.42 -3.72 -8.32
N CYS A 180 1.64 -3.64 -9.63
CA CYS A 180 2.12 -2.44 -10.29
C CYS A 180 1.00 -1.89 -11.18
N SER A 181 0.74 -0.59 -11.16
CA SER A 181 -0.12 0.02 -12.19
C SER A 181 0.54 -0.10 -13.56
N PRO A 182 -0.22 -0.16 -14.68
CA PRO A 182 0.37 -0.14 -16.01
C PRO A 182 1.14 1.18 -16.24
N ILE A 183 2.31 1.11 -16.87
CA ILE A 183 3.07 2.30 -17.29
C ILE A 183 2.18 3.25 -18.13
N PRO A 184 2.43 4.58 -18.11
CA PRO A 184 1.65 5.49 -18.93
C PRO A 184 2.01 5.34 -20.41
N ARG A 185 1.02 5.59 -21.28
CA ARG A 185 1.23 5.68 -22.73
C ARG A 185 1.89 7.01 -23.07
N ASN A 186 2.58 7.06 -24.23
CA ASN A 186 3.01 8.31 -24.86
C ASN A 186 1.78 9.04 -25.44
N ASN A 187 0.93 9.55 -24.55
CA ASN A 187 -0.31 10.23 -24.86
C ASN A 187 -0.40 11.48 -24.00
N TRP A 188 -0.48 12.63 -24.67
CA TRP A 188 -0.37 13.95 -24.05
C TRP A 188 -1.65 14.74 -24.30
N ASP A 189 -2.10 15.48 -23.29
CA ASP A 189 -3.20 16.44 -23.41
C ASP A 189 -2.73 17.75 -24.08
N LYS A 190 -3.65 18.71 -24.16
CA LYS A 190 -3.40 20.01 -24.82
C LYS A 190 -2.46 20.89 -23.99
N GLU A 191 -2.41 20.65 -22.68
CA GLU A 191 -1.60 21.33 -21.70
C GLU A 191 -0.17 20.76 -21.64
N GLY A 192 0.13 19.73 -22.45
CA GLY A 192 1.44 19.10 -22.52
C GLY A 192 1.73 18.21 -21.32
N LYS A 193 0.68 17.60 -20.72
CA LYS A 193 0.79 16.61 -19.65
C LYS A 193 0.41 15.23 -20.14
N VAL A 194 1.07 14.21 -19.60
CA VAL A 194 0.77 12.80 -19.91
C VAL A 194 -0.59 12.42 -19.33
N ALA A 195 -1.42 11.71 -20.08
CA ALA A 195 -2.69 11.22 -19.58
C ALA A 195 -2.48 10.15 -18.49
N ARG A 196 -3.06 10.35 -17.29
CA ARG A 196 -3.08 9.35 -16.21
C ARG A 196 -4.28 8.43 -16.38
N ALA A 197 -4.09 7.15 -16.03
CA ALA A 197 -5.16 6.16 -16.00
C ALA A 197 -5.80 6.02 -14.60
N ALA A 198 -5.82 7.11 -13.82
CA ALA A 198 -6.26 7.13 -12.42
C ALA A 198 -7.72 6.71 -12.21
N ASP A 199 -8.60 7.01 -13.18
CA ASP A 199 -10.02 6.61 -13.13
C ASP A 199 -10.29 5.26 -13.83
N SER A 200 -9.25 4.51 -14.19
CA SER A 200 -9.36 3.22 -14.88
C SER A 200 -8.31 2.22 -14.37
N TYR A 201 -7.63 1.47 -15.24
CA TYR A 201 -6.81 0.31 -14.86
C TYR A 201 -5.66 0.62 -13.87
N ALA A 202 -5.10 1.84 -13.88
CA ALA A 202 -4.13 2.22 -12.85
C ALA A 202 -4.80 2.46 -11.49
N GLY A 203 -5.93 3.17 -11.46
CA GLY A 203 -6.74 3.35 -10.26
C GLY A 203 -7.30 2.05 -9.71
N TRP A 204 -7.82 1.18 -10.57
CA TRP A 204 -8.34 -0.13 -10.18
C TRP A 204 -7.24 -1.04 -9.64
N ALA A 205 -6.03 -1.01 -10.22
CA ALA A 205 -4.87 -1.71 -9.66
C ALA A 205 -4.52 -1.19 -8.25
N LYS A 206 -4.53 0.13 -8.06
CA LYS A 206 -4.32 0.79 -6.75
C LYS A 206 -5.39 0.37 -5.73
N GLN A 207 -6.66 0.38 -6.14
CA GLN A 207 -7.80 -0.01 -5.31
C GLN A 207 -7.70 -1.49 -4.89
N VAL A 208 -7.41 -2.40 -5.83
CA VAL A 208 -7.25 -3.83 -5.50
C VAL A 208 -6.05 -4.02 -4.56
N ALA A 209 -4.94 -3.34 -4.79
CA ALA A 209 -3.79 -3.44 -3.89
C ALA A 209 -4.12 -3.00 -2.46
N ALA A 210 -4.91 -1.94 -2.32
CA ALA A 210 -5.40 -1.46 -1.03
C ALA A 210 -6.40 -2.42 -0.38
N GLN A 211 -7.38 -2.93 -1.13
CA GLN A 211 -8.36 -3.93 -0.66
C GLN A 211 -7.67 -5.19 -0.16
N GLU A 212 -6.71 -5.68 -0.94
CA GLU A 212 -5.96 -6.89 -0.61
C GLU A 212 -4.86 -6.66 0.42
N LYS A 213 -4.51 -5.41 0.76
CA LYS A 213 -3.39 -5.07 1.65
C LYS A 213 -2.07 -5.67 1.15
N VAL A 214 -1.74 -5.42 -0.11
CA VAL A 214 -0.48 -5.84 -0.75
C VAL A 214 0.34 -4.63 -1.18
N GLY A 215 1.63 -4.84 -1.46
CA GLY A 215 2.47 -3.78 -1.99
C GLY A 215 1.94 -3.24 -3.32
N PHE A 216 2.00 -1.91 -3.48
CA PHE A 216 1.60 -1.22 -4.71
C PHE A 216 2.74 -0.35 -5.23
N ILE A 217 3.08 -0.47 -6.50
CA ILE A 217 4.00 0.44 -7.20
C ILE A 217 3.21 1.21 -8.24
N ASP A 218 3.02 2.52 -8.01
CA ASP A 218 2.27 3.37 -8.92
C ASP A 218 3.12 3.83 -10.12
N LEU A 219 3.42 2.90 -11.02
CA LEU A 219 4.20 3.18 -12.22
C LEU A 219 3.51 4.20 -13.12
N ASN A 220 2.18 4.14 -13.27
CA ASN A 220 1.42 5.06 -14.13
C ASN A 220 1.70 6.52 -13.77
N ASP A 221 1.44 6.88 -12.51
CA ASP A 221 1.58 8.26 -12.07
C ASP A 221 3.04 8.66 -11.86
N THR A 222 3.87 7.77 -11.29
CA THR A 222 5.30 8.06 -11.04
C THR A 222 6.05 8.35 -12.33
N ILE A 223 5.82 7.54 -13.38
CA ILE A 223 6.47 7.75 -14.68
C ILE A 223 5.85 8.96 -15.39
N ALA A 224 4.52 9.15 -15.31
CA ALA A 224 3.87 10.32 -15.93
C ALA A 224 4.39 11.64 -15.35
N LYS A 225 4.59 11.73 -14.02
CA LYS A 225 5.21 12.88 -13.37
C LYS A 225 6.63 13.14 -13.90
N GLN A 226 7.41 12.10 -14.16
CA GLN A 226 8.77 12.27 -14.71
C GLN A 226 8.74 12.67 -16.19
N TYR A 227 7.82 12.11 -16.98
CA TYR A 227 7.58 12.53 -18.36
C TYR A 227 7.17 14.01 -18.43
N ASP A 228 6.23 14.44 -17.60
CA ASP A 228 5.83 15.85 -17.51
C ASP A 228 7.00 16.78 -17.19
N ALA A 229 7.92 16.33 -16.31
CA ALA A 229 9.08 17.11 -15.91
C ALA A 229 10.13 17.22 -17.02
N MET A 230 10.32 16.18 -17.84
CA MET A 230 11.24 16.21 -18.97
C MET A 230 10.65 16.87 -20.23
N GLY A 231 9.32 16.93 -20.32
CA GLY A 231 8.58 17.45 -21.47
C GLY A 231 8.38 16.42 -22.60
N ARG A 232 7.36 16.68 -23.43
CA ARG A 232 6.88 15.77 -24.48
C ARG A 232 7.96 15.27 -25.43
N ASP A 233 8.81 16.16 -25.92
CA ASP A 233 9.80 15.81 -26.93
C ASP A 233 10.82 14.80 -26.41
N LYS A 234 11.36 15.04 -25.20
CA LYS A 234 12.32 14.13 -24.56
C LYS A 234 11.69 12.81 -24.16
N ALA A 235 10.48 12.85 -23.61
CA ALA A 235 9.76 11.64 -23.23
C ALA A 235 9.40 10.78 -24.45
N SER A 236 9.08 11.40 -25.60
CA SER A 236 8.78 10.68 -26.84
C SER A 236 9.98 9.89 -27.37
N LEU A 237 11.22 10.27 -27.04
CA LEU A 237 12.43 9.53 -27.39
C LEU A 237 12.57 8.19 -26.65
N LEU A 238 11.77 7.95 -25.61
CA LEU A 238 11.72 6.67 -24.87
C LEU A 238 10.80 5.63 -25.55
N PHE A 239 10.20 6.01 -26.67
CA PHE A 239 9.35 5.17 -27.50
C PHE A 239 9.95 5.09 -28.92
N PRO A 240 9.70 4.01 -29.67
CA PRO A 240 9.91 4.02 -31.11
C PRO A 240 9.11 5.14 -31.79
N PRO A 241 9.53 5.60 -32.98
CA PRO A 241 8.75 6.56 -33.76
C PRO A 241 7.30 6.09 -33.95
N ASP A 242 6.36 7.02 -33.80
CA ASP A 242 4.91 6.81 -33.94
C ASP A 242 4.27 5.76 -32.98
N GLU A 243 5.02 5.24 -32.00
CA GLU A 243 4.52 4.29 -31.01
C GLU A 243 4.03 5.00 -29.73
N ARG A 244 2.90 4.51 -29.19
CA ARG A 244 2.24 5.12 -28.03
C ARG A 244 2.26 4.25 -26.78
N THR A 245 2.47 2.95 -26.91
CA THR A 245 2.35 2.00 -25.80
C THR A 245 3.67 1.34 -25.48
N HIS A 246 4.41 0.89 -26.51
CA HIS A 246 5.63 0.12 -26.31
C HIS A 246 6.85 1.03 -26.23
N THR A 247 7.62 0.92 -25.16
CA THR A 247 8.88 1.64 -25.01
C THR A 247 10.01 1.01 -25.82
N ASN A 248 11.02 1.80 -26.18
CA ASN A 248 12.31 1.27 -26.64
C ASN A 248 13.17 0.81 -25.44
N MET A 249 14.42 0.37 -25.67
CA MET A 249 15.27 -0.10 -24.57
C MET A 249 15.51 0.99 -23.52
N ALA A 250 15.78 2.23 -23.94
CA ALA A 250 15.97 3.34 -23.02
C ALA A 250 14.71 3.61 -22.18
N GLY A 251 13.51 3.54 -22.78
CA GLY A 251 12.25 3.63 -22.06
C GLY A 251 11.98 2.45 -21.12
N ALA A 252 12.37 1.23 -21.52
CA ALA A 252 12.25 0.05 -20.68
C ALA A 252 13.19 0.14 -19.47
N GLU A 253 14.43 0.60 -19.66
CA GLU A 253 15.39 0.87 -18.58
C GLU A 253 14.89 1.96 -17.65
N PHE A 254 14.33 3.04 -18.21
CA PHE A 254 13.71 4.13 -17.46
C PHE A 254 12.59 3.60 -16.54
N ASN A 255 11.69 2.79 -17.09
CA ASN A 255 10.59 2.18 -16.35
C ASN A 255 11.09 1.16 -15.31
N ALA A 256 12.11 0.37 -15.63
CA ALA A 256 12.71 -0.59 -14.71
C ALA A 256 13.33 0.10 -13.49
N ARG A 257 13.94 1.28 -13.67
CA ARG A 257 14.43 2.10 -12.55
C ARG A 257 13.28 2.55 -11.65
N ALA A 258 12.12 2.92 -12.21
CA ALA A 258 10.94 3.25 -11.42
C ALA A 258 10.43 2.04 -10.61
N VAL A 259 10.49 0.82 -11.17
CA VAL A 259 10.16 -0.41 -10.45
C VAL A 259 11.15 -0.68 -9.32
N VAL A 260 12.45 -0.57 -9.55
CA VAL A 260 13.47 -0.73 -8.49
C VAL A 260 13.28 0.32 -7.39
N ALA A 261 13.03 1.59 -7.76
CA ALA A 261 12.71 2.65 -6.82
C ALA A 261 11.47 2.32 -5.99
N GLY A 262 10.42 1.77 -6.63
CA GLY A 262 9.20 1.29 -5.97
C GLY A 262 9.44 0.12 -5.02
N LEU A 263 10.24 -0.87 -5.42
CA LEU A 263 10.65 -2.00 -4.57
C LEU A 263 11.43 -1.53 -3.33
N LYS A 264 12.32 -0.55 -3.49
CA LYS A 264 13.04 0.10 -2.38
C LYS A 264 12.09 0.88 -1.47
N ALA A 265 11.13 1.59 -2.05
CA ALA A 265 10.12 2.36 -1.32
C ALA A 265 9.21 1.46 -0.50
N LEU A 266 8.76 0.35 -1.09
CA LEU A 266 8.01 -0.68 -0.39
C LEU A 266 8.88 -1.30 0.71
N ARG A 267 10.20 -1.42 0.53
CA ARG A 267 11.14 -2.12 1.43
C ARG A 267 11.00 -3.63 1.36
N THR A 268 10.81 -4.17 0.16
CA THR A 268 10.72 -5.62 -0.09
C THR A 268 12.06 -6.30 0.23
N PRO A 269 12.23 -6.98 1.38
CA PRO A 269 13.57 -7.33 1.89
C PRO A 269 14.34 -8.23 0.93
N VAL A 270 13.65 -9.21 0.33
CA VAL A 270 14.21 -10.16 -0.64
C VAL A 270 14.79 -9.44 -1.86
N ALA A 271 14.04 -8.49 -2.43
CA ALA A 271 14.49 -7.73 -3.58
C ALA A 271 15.58 -6.71 -3.19
N VAL A 272 15.36 -5.93 -2.12
CA VAL A 272 16.28 -4.86 -1.70
C VAL A 272 17.64 -5.40 -1.27
N ASN A 273 17.66 -6.51 -0.53
CA ASN A 273 18.91 -7.12 -0.09
C ASN A 273 19.72 -7.67 -1.27
N ALA A 274 19.05 -8.12 -2.33
CA ALA A 274 19.70 -8.68 -3.51
C ALA A 274 20.13 -7.62 -4.55
N LEU A 275 19.93 -6.32 -4.30
CA LEU A 275 20.39 -5.27 -5.23
C LEU A 275 21.91 -5.27 -5.35
N ASN A 276 22.41 -5.20 -6.58
CA ASN A 276 23.83 -4.95 -6.85
C ASN A 276 24.17 -3.45 -6.71
N GLU A 277 25.38 -3.04 -7.09
CA GLU A 277 25.79 -1.64 -6.98
C GLU A 277 24.87 -0.67 -7.76
N ALA A 278 24.55 -1.00 -9.01
CA ALA A 278 23.67 -0.19 -9.85
C ALA A 278 22.25 -0.09 -9.26
N GLY A 279 21.71 -1.20 -8.76
CA GLY A 279 20.41 -1.22 -8.08
C GLY A 279 20.39 -0.39 -6.79
N ARG A 280 21.47 -0.45 -6.00
CA ARG A 280 21.60 0.33 -4.76
C ARG A 280 21.68 1.84 -5.04
N ALA A 281 22.29 2.24 -6.15
CA ALA A 281 22.43 3.65 -6.56
C ALA A 281 21.10 4.33 -6.95
N ILE A 282 20.07 3.56 -7.32
CA ILE A 282 18.74 4.11 -7.66
C ILE A 282 18.06 4.60 -6.36
N PRO A 283 17.64 5.86 -6.21
CA PRO A 283 16.95 6.31 -5.01
C PRO A 283 15.62 5.59 -4.83
N ALA A 284 15.18 5.39 -3.58
CA ALA A 284 13.82 4.89 -3.33
C ALA A 284 12.80 5.89 -3.86
N ALA A 285 11.69 5.40 -4.43
CA ALA A 285 10.59 6.27 -4.84
C ALA A 285 10.01 6.96 -3.59
N ALA A 286 9.56 8.21 -3.74
CA ALA A 286 8.74 8.83 -2.71
C ALA A 286 7.47 7.99 -2.59
N ILE A 287 7.26 7.33 -1.45
CA ILE A 287 5.97 6.70 -1.15
C ILE A 287 4.97 7.85 -1.06
N GLU A 288 3.86 7.81 -1.81
CA GLU A 288 2.67 8.63 -1.50
C GLU A 288 2.08 8.12 -0.17
N ASP A 289 2.76 8.53 0.89
CA ASP A 289 2.30 8.72 2.25
C ASP A 289 3.17 9.88 2.73
N ASP A 290 2.64 11.10 2.62
CA ASP A 290 3.29 12.38 2.96
C ASP A 290 3.79 12.48 4.42
N ARG A 291 3.72 11.40 5.19
CA ARG A 291 4.30 11.32 6.53
C ARG A 291 5.76 10.88 6.40
N PRO A 292 6.73 11.77 6.63
CA PRO A 292 8.08 11.30 6.94
C PRO A 292 7.96 10.32 8.11
N VAL A 293 8.56 9.14 7.97
CA VAL A 293 9.07 8.41 9.14
C VAL A 293 10.16 9.33 9.69
N VAL A 294 9.75 10.34 10.44
CA VAL A 294 10.69 11.26 11.09
C VAL A 294 11.53 10.38 11.97
N ASP A 295 12.85 10.42 11.82
CA ASP A 295 13.74 9.72 12.73
C ASP A 295 13.35 10.12 14.15
N GLY A 296 12.87 9.14 14.90
CA GLY A 296 12.27 9.42 16.18
C GLY A 296 13.26 9.93 17.21
N ALA A 297 14.54 9.65 17.00
CA ALA A 297 15.63 10.18 17.79
C ALA A 297 15.80 11.70 17.61
N LYS A 298 15.35 12.27 16.47
CA LYS A 298 15.53 13.69 16.12
C LYS A 298 14.35 14.59 16.50
N VAL A 299 13.24 14.02 16.97
CA VAL A 299 12.11 14.83 17.48
C VAL A 299 12.44 15.29 18.89
N ALA A 300 12.52 16.61 19.09
CA ALA A 300 12.77 17.20 20.41
C ALA A 300 11.77 16.66 21.45
N GLY A 301 12.27 16.27 22.62
CA GLY A 301 11.45 15.75 23.71
C GLY A 301 10.48 16.81 24.23
N VAL A 302 9.21 16.43 24.40
CA VAL A 302 8.25 17.25 25.15
C VAL A 302 8.53 17.04 26.64
N GLN A 303 8.50 18.11 27.43
CA GLN A 303 8.75 18.09 28.87
C GLN A 303 7.52 18.65 29.60
N PRO A 304 7.26 18.24 30.86
CA PRO A 304 6.27 18.90 31.70
C PRO A 304 6.63 20.37 31.88
N ARG A 305 5.62 21.25 31.85
CA ARG A 305 5.84 22.70 32.01
C ARG A 305 6.23 23.04 33.44
N ASP A 306 5.57 22.39 34.40
CA ASP A 306 5.82 22.56 35.83
C ASP A 306 6.05 21.18 36.48
N PRO A 307 7.28 20.84 36.87
CA PRO A 307 7.59 19.52 37.45
C PRO A 307 6.93 19.30 38.83
N ALA A 308 6.43 20.35 39.51
CA ALA A 308 5.72 20.22 40.77
C ALA A 308 4.27 19.71 40.59
N LEU A 309 3.67 19.88 39.40
CA LEU A 309 2.33 19.41 39.09
C LEU A 309 2.33 17.95 38.62
N PRO A 310 1.23 17.19 38.83
CA PRO A 310 1.04 15.92 38.14
C PRO A 310 1.01 16.12 36.61
N SER A 311 1.39 15.10 35.86
CA SER A 311 1.37 15.11 34.40
C SER A 311 0.40 14.07 33.86
N LEU A 312 -0.37 14.45 32.84
CA LEU A 312 -1.06 13.53 31.93
C LEU A 312 -0.19 13.35 30.68
N PHE A 313 0.47 12.21 30.58
CA PHE A 313 1.21 11.80 29.39
C PHE A 313 0.25 11.21 28.36
N LEU A 314 0.32 11.69 27.12
CA LEU A 314 -0.40 11.11 25.99
C LEU A 314 0.57 10.31 25.13
N VAL A 315 0.26 9.03 24.92
CA VAL A 315 1.06 8.10 24.14
C VAL A 315 0.19 7.53 23.03
N GLY A 316 0.70 7.53 21.80
CA GLY A 316 -0.03 6.99 20.67
C GLY A 316 0.56 7.36 19.33
N ASP A 317 -0.28 7.27 18.31
CA ASP A 317 0.08 7.43 16.90
C ASP A 317 -0.37 8.77 16.29
N SER A 318 -0.55 8.82 14.96
CA SER A 318 -0.94 10.02 14.22
C SER A 318 -2.33 10.55 14.58
N THR A 319 -3.22 9.70 15.08
CA THR A 319 -4.55 10.14 15.52
C THR A 319 -4.52 10.84 16.88
N VAL A 320 -3.42 10.70 17.63
CA VAL A 320 -3.14 11.44 18.88
C VAL A 320 -2.23 12.65 18.61
N LYS A 321 -1.19 12.50 17.76
CA LYS A 321 -0.35 13.60 17.26
C LYS A 321 0.15 13.33 15.84
N SER A 322 -0.34 14.13 14.91
CA SER A 322 -0.15 13.95 13.46
C SER A 322 1.12 14.61 12.90
N GLY A 323 1.54 15.74 13.48
CA GLY A 323 2.60 16.59 12.92
C GLY A 323 2.15 17.59 11.86
N GLY A 324 0.84 17.72 11.57
CA GLY A 324 0.28 18.81 10.75
C GLY A 324 0.30 18.59 9.23
N ALA A 325 0.91 17.51 8.73
CA ALA A 325 0.99 17.23 7.29
C ALA A 325 -0.41 17.08 6.66
N GLY A 326 -0.66 17.72 5.51
CA GLY A 326 -1.95 17.66 4.82
C GLY A 326 -3.12 18.24 5.62
N GLY A 327 -2.87 19.05 6.65
CA GLY A 327 -3.91 19.55 7.55
C GLY A 327 -4.40 18.53 8.58
N ALA A 328 -3.76 17.35 8.66
CA ALA A 328 -4.03 16.36 9.69
C ALA A 328 -3.68 16.90 11.08
N ILE A 329 -4.53 16.63 12.06
CA ILE A 329 -4.38 16.99 13.47
C ILE A 329 -4.90 15.83 14.32
N GLY A 330 -4.11 15.40 15.31
CA GLY A 330 -4.53 14.39 16.27
C GLY A 330 -5.28 15.00 17.46
N TRP A 331 -6.18 14.24 18.10
CA TRP A 331 -6.99 14.74 19.22
C TRP A 331 -6.13 15.20 20.40
N GLY A 332 -4.99 14.55 20.63
CA GLY A 332 -4.06 14.90 21.70
C GLY A 332 -3.42 16.27 21.51
N GLU A 333 -3.45 16.83 20.30
CA GLU A 333 -2.99 18.19 20.00
C GLU A 333 -4.04 19.25 20.37
N ARG A 334 -5.26 18.85 20.74
CA ARG A 334 -6.37 19.74 21.12
C ARG A 334 -6.87 19.51 22.55
N ILE A 335 -6.57 18.38 23.16
CA ILE A 335 -7.14 18.03 24.46
C ILE A 335 -6.72 18.95 25.62
N ALA A 336 -5.54 19.60 25.55
CA ALA A 336 -5.04 20.45 26.62
C ALA A 336 -5.99 21.62 26.96
N THR A 337 -6.83 22.09 26.02
CA THR A 337 -7.78 23.18 26.27
C THR A 337 -8.86 22.81 27.28
N HIS A 338 -9.13 21.52 27.46
CA HIS A 338 -10.11 20.98 28.41
C HIS A 338 -9.58 20.84 29.84
N PHE A 339 -8.27 21.00 30.07
CA PHE A 339 -7.66 20.84 31.39
C PHE A 339 -7.30 22.19 32.01
N ASP A 340 -7.45 22.29 33.33
CA ASP A 340 -6.91 23.38 34.13
C ASP A 340 -5.39 23.20 34.26
N THR A 341 -4.66 23.84 33.33
CA THR A 341 -3.20 23.76 33.26
C THR A 341 -2.46 24.42 34.43
N SER A 342 -3.17 25.00 35.40
CA SER A 342 -2.59 25.39 36.70
C SER A 342 -2.49 24.21 37.67
N LYS A 343 -3.17 23.10 37.39
CA LYS A 343 -3.23 21.91 38.26
C LYS A 343 -2.59 20.66 37.66
N ILE A 344 -2.43 20.60 36.34
CA ILE A 344 -1.88 19.43 35.64
C ILE A 344 -1.10 19.85 34.39
N ASN A 345 -0.02 19.13 34.09
CA ASN A 345 0.64 19.20 32.78
C ASN A 345 -0.07 18.27 31.79
N VAL A 346 -0.24 18.69 30.54
CA VAL A 346 -0.65 17.79 29.45
C VAL A 346 0.53 17.62 28.49
N VAL A 347 1.12 16.43 28.47
CA VAL A 347 2.41 16.16 27.82
C VAL A 347 2.21 15.15 26.69
N ASN A 348 2.10 15.64 25.45
CA ASN A 348 1.81 14.79 24.29
C ASN A 348 3.08 14.20 23.65
N HIS A 349 3.38 12.95 24.00
CA HIS A 349 4.48 12.15 23.46
C HIS A 349 4.11 11.32 22.24
N ALA A 350 2.84 11.30 21.83
CA ALA A 350 2.41 10.58 20.64
C ALA A 350 3.17 11.05 19.40
N ILE A 351 3.27 10.18 18.41
CA ILE A 351 3.94 10.51 17.16
C ILE A 351 3.33 9.78 15.98
N GLY A 352 3.14 10.52 14.89
CA GLY A 352 2.66 10.00 13.63
C GLY A 352 3.43 8.78 13.12
N GLY A 353 2.66 7.82 12.62
CA GLY A 353 3.19 6.60 11.99
C GLY A 353 3.84 5.61 12.95
N ARG A 354 3.59 5.69 14.26
CA ARG A 354 4.05 4.67 15.22
C ARG A 354 2.94 3.69 15.55
N SER A 355 3.36 2.49 15.90
CA SER A 355 2.60 1.39 16.48
C SER A 355 3.05 1.17 17.92
N SER A 356 2.34 0.32 18.68
CA SER A 356 2.79 -0.09 20.01
C SER A 356 4.22 -0.66 19.96
N ARG A 357 4.55 -1.49 18.95
CA ARG A 357 5.90 -2.01 18.66
C ARG A 357 6.93 -0.91 18.44
N THR A 358 6.71 -0.04 17.45
CA THR A 358 7.74 0.91 17.01
C THR A 358 7.95 2.03 18.02
N PHE A 359 6.92 2.40 18.79
CA PHE A 359 7.09 3.31 19.91
C PHE A 359 8.00 2.72 21.01
N PHE A 360 7.90 1.41 21.26
CA PHE A 360 8.77 0.69 22.19
C PHE A 360 10.20 0.60 21.65
N THR A 361 10.37 0.07 20.44
CA THR A 361 11.69 -0.27 19.87
C THR A 361 12.52 0.96 19.48
N GLU A 362 11.88 2.12 19.27
CA GLU A 362 12.57 3.41 19.09
C GLU A 362 13.01 4.06 20.43
N GLY A 363 12.78 3.41 21.57
CA GLY A 363 13.13 3.94 22.90
C GLY A 363 12.27 5.11 23.36
N ARG A 364 11.12 5.35 22.72
CA ARG A 364 10.24 6.48 23.05
C ARG A 364 9.51 6.27 24.36
N TRP A 365 9.11 5.03 24.62
CA TRP A 365 8.53 4.65 25.90
C TRP A 365 9.48 4.93 27.07
N SER A 366 10.76 4.59 26.93
CA SER A 366 11.79 4.89 27.94
C SER A 366 11.84 6.39 28.27
N ARG A 367 11.77 7.27 27.25
CA ARG A 367 11.75 8.73 27.46
C ARG A 367 10.51 9.22 28.22
N VAL A 368 9.36 8.57 28.06
CA VAL A 368 8.16 8.88 28.86
C VAL A 368 8.36 8.43 30.30
N LEU A 369 8.87 7.21 30.52
CA LEU A 369 9.13 6.65 31.85
C LEU A 369 10.17 7.44 32.64
N GLU A 370 11.16 8.02 31.97
CA GLU A 370 12.17 8.88 32.60
C GLU A 370 11.58 10.15 33.20
N GLN A 371 10.47 10.66 32.65
CA GLN A 371 9.76 11.85 33.13
C GLN A 371 8.67 11.53 34.17
N MET A 372 8.24 10.27 34.23
CA MET A 372 7.08 9.85 35.02
C MET A 372 7.42 9.72 36.51
N LYS A 373 6.55 10.26 37.36
CA LYS A 373 6.62 10.18 38.83
C LYS A 373 5.30 9.71 39.45
N PRO A 374 5.30 9.30 40.73
CA PRO A 374 4.07 8.91 41.43
C PRO A 374 3.00 10.01 41.38
N GLY A 375 1.76 9.62 41.13
CA GLY A 375 0.63 10.54 40.98
C GLY A 375 0.41 11.09 39.57
N ASP A 376 1.28 10.77 38.62
CA ASP A 376 1.05 11.08 37.20
C ASP A 376 0.00 10.14 36.57
N PHE A 377 -0.46 10.51 35.38
CA PHE A 377 -1.40 9.75 34.55
C PHE A 377 -0.77 9.47 33.19
N VAL A 378 -1.10 8.34 32.58
CA VAL A 378 -0.75 8.07 31.19
C VAL A 378 -1.95 7.51 30.44
N ALA A 379 -2.31 8.17 29.34
CA ALA A 379 -3.32 7.72 28.39
C ALA A 379 -2.63 7.15 27.15
N ILE A 380 -2.90 5.89 26.81
CA ILE A 380 -2.23 5.16 25.74
C ILE A 380 -3.26 4.73 24.71
N GLN A 381 -3.05 5.10 23.44
CA GLN A 381 -3.88 4.69 22.31
C GLN A 381 -3.02 4.22 21.13
N PHE A 382 -3.11 2.94 20.79
CA PHE A 382 -2.46 2.33 19.62
C PHE A 382 -3.39 1.33 18.94
N GLY A 383 -3.13 1.05 17.66
CA GLY A 383 -3.91 0.08 16.88
C GLY A 383 -3.91 0.38 15.38
N HIS A 384 -3.89 1.66 14.98
CA HIS A 384 -3.94 2.06 13.56
C HIS A 384 -2.76 1.55 12.74
N ASN A 385 -1.56 1.48 13.34
CA ASN A 385 -0.34 1.03 12.68
C ASN A 385 0.12 -0.37 13.12
N ASP A 386 -0.59 -1.01 14.06
CA ASP A 386 -0.23 -2.31 14.63
C ASP A 386 -0.74 -3.49 13.80
N GLY A 387 -1.77 -3.26 12.98
CA GLY A 387 -2.31 -4.27 12.08
C GLY A 387 -1.39 -4.62 10.92
N GLY A 388 -1.65 -5.77 10.31
CA GLY A 388 -0.96 -6.24 9.11
C GLY A 388 -0.01 -7.42 9.37
N ARG A 389 0.64 -7.89 8.31
CA ARG A 389 1.62 -8.98 8.37
C ARG A 389 3.01 -8.42 8.64
N ILE A 390 3.72 -9.07 9.56
CA ILE A 390 5.13 -8.79 9.88
C ILE A 390 6.02 -9.12 8.68
N GLY A 391 7.05 -8.29 8.45
CA GLY A 391 7.88 -8.37 7.25
C GLY A 391 7.19 -7.95 5.95
N ASP A 392 5.93 -7.47 6.00
CA ASP A 392 5.29 -6.88 4.83
C ASP A 392 5.78 -5.44 4.60
N PRO A 393 6.38 -5.17 3.43
CA PRO A 393 6.74 -3.84 2.95
C PRO A 393 5.68 -2.76 3.20
N ALA A 394 4.41 -3.08 2.92
CA ALA A 394 3.30 -2.14 3.04
C ALA A 394 3.07 -1.66 4.49
N ASN A 395 3.43 -2.49 5.48
CA ASN A 395 3.24 -2.18 6.90
C ASN A 395 4.43 -1.40 7.49
N LYS A 396 5.44 -1.06 6.68
CA LYS A 396 6.56 -0.17 7.06
C LYS A 396 7.28 -0.57 8.37
N ASN A 397 7.35 -1.88 8.64
CA ASN A 397 7.90 -2.45 9.88
C ASN A 397 7.16 -2.05 11.17
N ARG A 398 5.87 -1.69 11.08
CA ARG A 398 5.05 -1.23 12.21
C ARG A 398 4.18 -2.33 12.82
N ALA A 399 3.80 -3.34 12.04
CA ALA A 399 2.89 -4.39 12.49
C ALA A 399 3.40 -5.12 13.74
N SER A 400 2.49 -5.46 14.64
CA SER A 400 2.72 -6.24 15.86
C SER A 400 2.15 -7.66 15.66
N VAL A 401 2.59 -8.65 16.44
CA VAL A 401 1.96 -9.98 16.38
C VAL A 401 0.51 -9.85 16.91
N PRO A 402 -0.50 -10.43 16.24
CA PRO A 402 -1.86 -10.43 16.77
C PRO A 402 -1.94 -11.18 18.11
N GLY A 403 -2.67 -10.63 19.08
CA GLY A 403 -2.96 -11.28 20.37
C GLY A 403 -2.44 -10.53 21.59
N THR A 404 -2.57 -11.18 22.75
CA THR A 404 -2.13 -10.69 24.06
C THR A 404 -1.09 -11.59 24.73
N GLY A 405 -0.76 -12.72 24.10
CA GLY A 405 0.14 -13.72 24.64
C GLY A 405 1.63 -13.42 24.40
N PRO A 406 2.52 -14.35 24.78
CA PRO A 406 3.97 -14.18 24.70
C PRO A 406 4.54 -14.49 23.30
N GLU A 407 3.69 -14.74 22.30
CA GLU A 407 4.10 -15.14 20.97
C GLU A 407 5.02 -14.08 20.35
N THR A 408 6.03 -14.57 19.63
CA THR A 408 6.94 -13.69 18.88
C THR A 408 7.14 -14.17 17.47
N VAL A 409 7.42 -13.22 16.58
CA VAL A 409 7.84 -13.48 15.20
C VAL A 409 9.15 -12.74 14.95
N ALA A 410 10.13 -13.42 14.36
CA ALA A 410 11.36 -12.76 13.95
C ALA A 410 11.10 -11.86 12.73
N ASP A 411 11.59 -10.63 12.78
CA ASP A 411 11.55 -9.68 11.67
C ASP A 411 12.94 -9.11 11.42
N THR A 412 13.18 -8.63 10.20
CA THR A 412 14.45 -7.98 9.82
C THR A 412 14.17 -6.51 9.51
N LYS A 413 14.77 -5.63 10.31
CA LYS A 413 14.66 -4.19 10.13
C LYS A 413 15.33 -3.73 8.83
N PRO A 414 15.00 -2.53 8.33
CA PRO A 414 15.62 -1.98 7.12
C PRO A 414 17.15 -1.84 7.18
N ASP A 415 17.73 -1.74 8.38
CA ASP A 415 19.18 -1.69 8.59
C ASP A 415 19.86 -3.08 8.62
N GLY A 416 19.09 -4.15 8.38
CA GLY A 416 19.56 -5.54 8.42
C GLY A 416 19.59 -6.16 9.82
N SER A 417 19.32 -5.38 10.88
CA SER A 417 19.24 -5.93 12.23
C SER A 417 17.98 -6.80 12.39
N ARG A 418 18.07 -7.84 13.21
CA ARG A 418 16.93 -8.73 13.50
C ARG A 418 16.27 -8.31 14.81
N GLU A 419 14.95 -8.40 14.87
CA GLU A 419 14.19 -8.20 16.11
C GLU A 419 13.15 -9.29 16.32
N GLN A 420 12.87 -9.60 17.59
CA GLN A 420 11.72 -10.40 17.99
C GLN A 420 10.53 -9.47 18.16
N VAL A 421 9.53 -9.62 17.30
CA VAL A 421 8.31 -8.85 17.35
C VAL A 421 7.34 -9.54 18.28
N HIS A 422 6.94 -8.86 19.34
CA HIS A 422 5.95 -9.37 20.29
C HIS A 422 4.50 -9.09 19.86
N THR A 423 3.55 -9.67 20.59
CA THR A 423 2.13 -9.37 20.40
C THR A 423 1.79 -7.93 20.76
N PHE A 424 0.72 -7.40 20.17
CA PHE A 424 0.16 -6.11 20.54
C PHE A 424 -0.07 -6.01 22.06
N GLY A 425 -0.75 -7.01 22.63
CA GLY A 425 -1.04 -7.00 24.06
C GLY A 425 0.21 -7.17 24.93
N TRP A 426 1.28 -7.81 24.45
CA TRP A 426 2.56 -7.84 25.16
C TRP A 426 3.15 -6.43 25.31
N TYR A 427 3.18 -5.63 24.23
CA TYR A 427 3.69 -4.25 24.30
C TYR A 427 2.82 -3.39 25.22
N MET A 428 1.49 -3.49 25.08
CA MET A 428 0.56 -2.75 25.92
C MET A 428 0.68 -3.15 27.40
N ALA A 429 0.82 -4.45 27.71
CA ALA A 429 1.04 -4.93 29.07
C ALA A 429 2.36 -4.44 29.65
N ARG A 430 3.41 -4.36 28.82
CA ARG A 430 4.69 -3.78 29.25
C ARG A 430 4.56 -2.30 29.62
N TYR A 431 3.84 -1.53 28.81
CA TYR A 431 3.55 -0.12 29.12
C TYR A 431 2.77 0.04 30.43
N VAL A 432 1.74 -0.77 30.64
CA VAL A 432 0.96 -0.78 31.88
C VAL A 432 1.85 -1.10 33.09
N ALA A 433 2.64 -2.17 33.00
CA ALA A 433 3.49 -2.60 34.10
C ALA A 433 4.54 -1.55 34.47
N ASP A 434 5.24 -0.99 33.48
CA ASP A 434 6.29 0.00 33.69
C ASP A 434 5.75 1.30 34.30
N ALA A 435 4.60 1.80 33.81
CA ALA A 435 3.99 3.01 34.34
C ALA A 435 3.44 2.83 35.76
N LYS A 436 2.83 1.68 36.05
CA LYS A 436 2.38 1.37 37.40
C LYS A 436 3.54 1.23 38.38
N ALA A 437 4.67 0.67 37.94
CA ALA A 437 5.89 0.62 38.76
C ALA A 437 6.44 2.03 39.10
N LYS A 438 6.12 3.04 38.28
CA LYS A 438 6.39 4.47 38.57
C LYS A 438 5.33 5.14 39.44
N GLY A 439 4.28 4.42 39.85
CA GLY A 439 3.17 4.95 40.65
C GLY A 439 2.19 5.81 39.85
N ALA A 440 2.17 5.67 38.51
CA ALA A 440 1.21 6.36 37.66
C ALA A 440 -0.10 5.60 37.51
N THR A 441 -1.17 6.33 37.25
CA THR A 441 -2.48 5.79 36.86
C THR A 441 -2.51 5.61 35.35
N VAL A 442 -2.76 4.38 34.89
CA VAL A 442 -2.74 4.03 33.46
C VAL A 442 -4.15 3.93 32.89
N ILE A 443 -4.38 4.55 31.73
CA ILE A 443 -5.64 4.51 30.98
C ILE A 443 -5.32 4.00 29.57
N LEU A 444 -5.85 2.82 29.22
CA LEU A 444 -5.84 2.32 27.84
C LEU A 444 -7.08 2.80 27.11
N LEU A 445 -6.89 3.31 25.89
CA LEU A 445 -7.93 3.81 25.01
C LEU A 445 -7.91 2.98 23.72
N SER A 446 -9.05 2.38 23.37
CA SER A 446 -9.20 1.77 22.04
C SER A 446 -9.06 2.85 20.94
N PRO A 447 -8.65 2.50 19.70
CA PRO A 447 -8.36 3.51 18.69
C PRO A 447 -9.61 4.29 18.24
N VAL A 448 -9.47 5.58 17.89
CA VAL A 448 -10.56 6.30 17.20
C VAL A 448 -10.90 5.62 15.87
N PRO A 449 -12.19 5.55 15.46
CA PRO A 449 -12.60 4.78 14.29
C PRO A 449 -12.16 5.45 12.98
N HIS A 450 -11.97 4.65 11.92
CA HIS A 450 -11.74 5.17 10.57
C HIS A 450 -13.01 5.78 9.97
N ARG A 451 -12.83 6.79 9.11
CA ARG A 451 -13.86 7.51 8.35
C ARG A 451 -14.82 6.57 7.61
N ASP A 452 -14.29 5.49 7.04
CA ASP A 452 -15.02 4.57 6.18
C ASP A 452 -15.63 3.36 6.92
N VAL A 453 -15.54 3.32 8.26
CA VAL A 453 -16.01 2.18 9.07
C VAL A 453 -17.06 2.58 10.11
N TRP A 454 -16.89 3.74 10.78
CA TRP A 454 -17.65 4.13 11.97
C TRP A 454 -19.17 4.07 11.81
N GLU A 455 -19.68 4.34 10.60
CA GLU A 455 -21.12 4.41 10.34
C GLU A 455 -21.77 3.03 10.44
N ASN A 456 -21.17 2.04 9.78
CA ASN A 456 -21.82 0.76 9.49
C ASN A 456 -21.25 -0.42 10.29
N ALA A 457 -20.13 -0.23 11.00
CA ALA A 457 -19.48 -1.29 11.76
C ALA A 457 -18.76 -0.77 13.00
N ARG A 458 -18.39 -1.71 13.89
CA ARG A 458 -17.43 -1.47 14.96
C ARG A 458 -16.03 -1.64 14.39
N ASP A 459 -15.31 -0.54 14.24
CA ASP A 459 -13.90 -0.58 13.93
C ASP A 459 -13.09 -1.16 15.10
N PHE A 460 -11.85 -1.59 14.85
CA PHE A 460 -10.88 -2.00 15.87
C PHE A 460 -11.40 -2.98 16.95
N ALA A 461 -12.43 -3.79 16.67
CA ALA A 461 -13.07 -4.64 17.67
C ALA A 461 -12.06 -5.55 18.40
N THR A 462 -11.12 -6.11 17.66
CA THR A 462 -10.06 -6.97 18.20
C THR A 462 -9.06 -6.22 19.07
N PHE A 463 -8.61 -5.03 18.66
CA PHE A 463 -7.69 -4.22 19.46
C PHE A 463 -8.34 -3.73 20.75
N ALA A 464 -9.60 -3.29 20.67
CA ALA A 464 -10.39 -2.91 21.83
C ALA A 464 -10.52 -4.07 22.85
N GLN A 465 -10.76 -5.29 22.36
CA GLN A 465 -10.80 -6.48 23.20
C GLN A 465 -9.44 -6.74 23.87
N TRP A 466 -8.33 -6.66 23.13
CA TRP A 466 -7.00 -6.85 23.69
C TRP A 466 -6.62 -5.78 24.72
N ASP A 467 -6.93 -4.51 24.46
CA ASP A 467 -6.70 -3.43 25.43
C ASP A 467 -7.50 -3.64 26.70
N GLN A 468 -8.77 -4.04 26.59
CA GLN A 468 -9.61 -4.34 27.75
C GLN A 468 -9.04 -5.52 28.57
N GLU A 469 -8.56 -6.56 27.89
CA GLU A 469 -7.94 -7.71 28.55
C GLU A 469 -6.64 -7.32 29.27
N VAL A 470 -5.77 -6.56 28.60
CA VAL A 470 -4.52 -6.06 29.17
C VAL A 470 -4.78 -5.13 30.36
N ALA A 471 -5.76 -4.22 30.25
CA ALA A 471 -6.11 -3.32 31.33
C ALA A 471 -6.63 -4.09 32.55
N SER A 472 -7.53 -5.05 32.34
CA SER A 472 -8.05 -5.91 33.40
C SER A 472 -6.93 -6.68 34.12
N LYS A 473 -6.05 -7.35 33.36
CA LYS A 473 -4.93 -8.14 33.92
C LYS A 473 -3.87 -7.27 34.60
N GLY A 474 -3.57 -6.11 34.04
CA GLY A 474 -2.57 -5.18 34.56
C GLY A 474 -3.10 -4.25 35.66
N GLY A 475 -4.40 -4.25 35.94
CA GLY A 475 -5.06 -3.30 36.82
C GLY A 475 -4.93 -1.86 36.34
N ALA A 476 -5.04 -1.62 35.04
CA ALA A 476 -5.19 -0.31 34.44
C ALA A 476 -6.67 -0.01 34.19
N LEU A 477 -6.98 1.26 33.90
CA LEU A 477 -8.29 1.68 33.45
C LEU A 477 -8.40 1.46 31.93
N TYR A 478 -9.61 1.17 31.46
CA TYR A 478 -9.92 1.02 30.04
C TYR A 478 -11.12 1.89 29.68
N ALA A 479 -11.02 2.59 28.56
CA ALA A 479 -12.13 3.29 27.94
C ALA A 479 -12.23 2.90 26.46
N ASP A 480 -13.44 2.50 26.04
CA ASP A 480 -13.74 2.10 24.66
C ASP A 480 -13.96 3.33 23.77
N LEU A 481 -12.88 4.08 23.53
CA LEU A 481 -12.91 5.32 22.76
C LEU A 481 -13.39 5.11 21.31
N THR A 482 -13.14 3.93 20.71
CA THR A 482 -13.71 3.54 19.41
C THR A 482 -15.23 3.75 19.42
N MET A 483 -15.93 3.20 20.42
CA MET A 483 -17.39 3.29 20.49
C MET A 483 -17.86 4.68 20.93
N VAL A 484 -17.18 5.31 21.90
CA VAL A 484 -17.51 6.68 22.34
C VAL A 484 -17.48 7.67 21.17
N VAL A 485 -16.49 7.57 20.28
CA VAL A 485 -16.39 8.42 19.10
C VAL A 485 -17.39 7.98 18.02
N SER A 486 -17.51 6.69 17.74
CA SER A 486 -18.45 6.19 16.72
C SER A 486 -19.90 6.58 17.02
N ASP A 487 -20.34 6.43 18.27
CA ASP A 487 -21.70 6.80 18.68
C ASP A 487 -21.93 8.31 18.60
N ALA A 488 -20.90 9.11 18.87
CA ALA A 488 -20.99 10.54 18.71
C ALA A 488 -21.01 10.98 17.24
N TYR A 489 -20.24 10.32 16.36
CA TYR A 489 -20.30 10.53 14.91
C TYR A 489 -21.68 10.17 14.36
N ARG A 490 -22.28 9.05 14.79
CA ARG A 490 -23.66 8.67 14.40
C ARG A 490 -24.69 9.73 14.77
N LYS A 491 -24.50 10.45 15.89
CA LYS A 491 -25.36 11.58 16.27
C LYS A 491 -25.17 12.83 15.38
N GLN A 492 -24.00 13.01 14.78
CA GLN A 492 -23.74 14.12 13.85
C GLN A 492 -24.21 13.82 12.42
N GLY A 493 -24.16 12.55 12.01
CA GLY A 493 -24.51 12.10 10.66
C GLY A 493 -23.35 12.20 9.67
N ALA A 494 -23.39 11.36 8.63
CA ALA A 494 -22.25 11.15 7.71
C ALA A 494 -21.76 12.43 7.01
N ALA A 495 -22.68 13.28 6.55
CA ALA A 495 -22.31 14.52 5.85
C ALA A 495 -21.47 15.47 6.71
N VAL A 496 -21.76 15.56 8.02
CA VAL A 496 -20.99 16.39 8.95
C VAL A 496 -19.67 15.72 9.28
N VAL A 497 -19.70 14.42 9.60
CA VAL A 497 -18.51 13.67 9.99
C VAL A 497 -17.48 13.61 8.86
N ASP A 498 -17.91 13.57 7.60
CA ASP A 498 -17.01 13.63 6.46
C ASP A 498 -16.17 14.92 6.41
N THR A 499 -16.72 16.03 6.92
CA THR A 499 -15.98 17.31 7.03
C THR A 499 -14.93 17.30 8.13
N PHE A 500 -14.91 16.30 9.01
CA PHE A 500 -13.96 16.20 10.11
C PHE A 500 -12.62 15.58 9.69
N PHE A 501 -12.54 14.97 8.51
CA PHE A 501 -11.34 14.30 8.03
C PHE A 501 -10.52 15.18 7.08
N SER A 502 -9.21 15.00 7.15
CA SER A 502 -8.21 15.62 6.27
C SER A 502 -7.75 14.70 5.14
N ASP A 503 -8.03 13.39 5.28
CA ASP A 503 -7.73 12.38 4.28
C ASP A 503 -8.92 11.44 4.08
N ALA A 504 -8.75 10.47 3.18
CA ALA A 504 -9.82 9.58 2.80
C ALA A 504 -10.26 8.60 3.91
N ARG A 505 -9.49 8.43 5.00
CA ARG A 505 -9.67 7.28 5.89
C ARG A 505 -9.40 7.51 7.37
N THR A 506 -8.27 8.09 7.74
CA THR A 506 -7.73 7.96 9.12
C THR A 506 -7.62 9.29 9.85
N HIS A 507 -7.13 10.33 9.19
CA HIS A 507 -6.66 11.51 9.89
C HIS A 507 -7.73 12.60 9.91
N THR A 508 -8.08 13.06 11.11
CA THR A 508 -8.92 14.24 11.31
C THR A 508 -8.21 15.54 10.96
N ASN A 509 -8.95 16.55 10.52
CA ASN A 509 -8.50 17.94 10.48
C ASN A 509 -8.72 18.62 11.86
N ASP A 510 -8.58 19.94 11.95
CA ASP A 510 -8.74 20.67 13.22
C ASP A 510 -10.11 20.47 13.88
N ALA A 511 -11.19 20.52 13.08
CA ALA A 511 -12.56 20.36 13.58
C ALA A 511 -12.78 18.95 14.12
N GLY A 512 -12.36 17.93 13.36
CA GLY A 512 -12.42 16.53 13.80
C GLY A 512 -11.57 16.25 15.04
N ALA A 513 -10.37 16.84 15.12
CA ALA A 513 -9.48 16.67 16.27
C ALA A 513 -10.07 17.28 17.55
N ARG A 514 -10.70 18.46 17.46
CA ARG A 514 -11.43 19.07 18.59
C ARG A 514 -12.64 18.24 18.99
N PHE A 515 -13.40 17.75 18.00
CA PHE A 515 -14.53 16.87 18.27
C PHE A 515 -14.07 15.62 19.03
N ASN A 516 -13.04 14.93 18.52
CA ASN A 516 -12.50 13.73 19.14
C ASN A 516 -11.91 14.02 20.53
N ALA A 517 -11.21 15.14 20.72
CA ALA A 517 -10.68 15.53 22.03
C ALA A 517 -11.78 15.67 23.07
N ALA A 518 -12.93 16.27 22.71
CA ALA A 518 -14.08 16.34 23.61
C ALA A 518 -14.66 14.95 23.92
N ARG A 519 -14.65 14.01 22.97
CA ARG A 519 -15.05 12.60 23.21
C ARG A 519 -14.08 11.87 24.11
N VAL A 520 -12.78 12.18 24.06
CA VAL A 520 -11.81 11.64 25.03
C VAL A 520 -12.10 12.14 26.43
N ILE A 521 -12.54 13.40 26.60
CA ILE A 521 -12.98 13.91 27.90
C ILE A 521 -14.24 13.16 28.39
N ASP A 522 -15.20 12.90 27.51
CA ASP A 522 -16.38 12.07 27.84
C ASP A 522 -15.95 10.67 28.30
N ALA A 523 -14.99 10.06 27.61
CA ALA A 523 -14.41 8.78 27.98
C ALA A 523 -13.71 8.81 29.36
N PHE A 524 -12.91 9.84 29.64
CA PHE A 524 -12.26 10.03 30.94
C PHE A 524 -13.25 10.22 32.08
N ASN A 525 -14.34 10.96 31.84
CA ASN A 525 -15.41 11.17 32.82
C ASN A 525 -16.24 9.89 33.07
N GLY A 526 -16.25 8.96 32.11
CA GLY A 526 -16.87 7.65 32.22
C GLY A 526 -16.03 6.61 32.98
N LEU A 527 -14.76 6.89 33.28
CA LEU A 527 -13.88 5.94 33.97
C LEU A 527 -14.29 5.75 35.44
N PRO A 528 -14.14 4.52 35.98
CA PRO A 528 -14.32 4.26 37.42
C PRO A 528 -13.45 5.19 38.27
N GLY A 529 -14.04 5.80 39.31
CA GLY A 529 -13.35 6.74 40.20
C GLY A 529 -13.03 8.11 39.60
N LYS A 530 -13.28 8.34 38.29
CA LYS A 530 -13.12 9.61 37.58
C LYS A 530 -11.78 10.32 37.90
N PRO A 531 -10.64 9.64 37.74
CA PRO A 531 -9.34 10.09 38.27
C PRO A 531 -8.89 11.46 37.72
N LEU A 532 -9.34 11.83 36.52
CA LEU A 532 -8.98 13.08 35.86
C LEU A 532 -9.97 14.23 36.12
N ALA A 533 -11.15 13.97 36.72
CA ALA A 533 -12.17 14.98 36.94
C ALA A 533 -11.70 16.23 37.73
N PRO A 534 -10.83 16.13 38.75
CA PRO A 534 -10.32 17.31 39.46
C PRO A 534 -9.50 18.29 38.60
N PHE A 535 -9.02 17.83 37.44
CA PHE A 535 -8.15 18.59 36.55
C PHE A 535 -8.86 19.08 35.28
N ILE A 536 -10.06 18.57 34.99
CA ILE A 536 -10.85 18.98 33.83
C ILE A 536 -11.58 20.29 34.19
N LYS A 537 -11.57 21.26 33.27
CA LYS A 537 -12.29 22.53 33.46
C LYS A 537 -13.79 22.26 33.55
N GLN A 538 -14.43 22.88 34.54
CA GLN A 538 -15.89 22.88 34.68
C GLN A 538 -16.55 23.85 33.71
#